data_AF-A0A151R308-F1
#
_entry.id   AF-A0A151R308-F1
#
_cell.length_a   1.000
_cell.length_b   1.000
_cell.length_c   1.000
_cell.angle_alpha   90.00
_cell.angle_beta   90.00
_cell.angle_gamma   90.00
#
_symmetry.space_group_name_H-M   'P 1'
#
loop_
_entity.id
_entity.type
_entity.pdbx_description
1 polymer ?
#
loop_
_entity_poly.entity_id
_entity_poly.type
_entity_poly.pdbx_seq_one_letter_code
_entity_poly.pdbx_strand_id
1 'polypeptide(L)'
;VAEINDTLISLIPKGDNGTHLKDLRPMCNVSYKIITKILAHHLRPLMEKLVGSCQANYISNNQNRDTIILVKEVFHTMRNTKGFLSWMTIKIDLKKAYDRLS
;
A
#
# COMPACT_ATOMS: atom_id res chain seq x y z
N VAL A 1 -6.29 31.10 -7.06
CA VAL A 1 -5.07 30.27 -6.80
C VAL A 1 -4.76 30.21 -5.31
N ALA A 2 -4.75 31.34 -4.58
CA ALA A 2 -4.47 31.36 -3.13
C ALA A 2 -5.36 30.41 -2.31
N GLU A 3 -6.69 30.37 -2.55
CA GLU A 3 -7.61 29.45 -1.85
C GLU A 3 -7.37 27.96 -2.15
N ILE A 4 -6.83 27.61 -3.32
CA ILE A 4 -6.55 26.20 -3.67
C ILE A 4 -5.34 25.67 -2.88
N ASN A 5 -4.41 26.58 -2.53
CA ASN A 5 -3.24 26.27 -1.73
C ASN A 5 -3.56 26.21 -0.22
N ASP A 6 -4.75 26.65 0.19
CA ASP A 6 -5.19 26.48 1.57
C ASP A 6 -5.50 25.00 1.85
N THR A 7 -4.95 24.44 2.91
CA THR A 7 -5.01 23.00 3.18
C THR A 7 -6.01 22.72 4.31
N LEU A 8 -7.23 22.32 3.96
CA LEU A 8 -8.18 21.79 4.93
C LEU A 8 -7.87 20.31 5.19
N ILE A 9 -7.52 20.00 6.44
CA ILE A 9 -7.34 18.63 6.90
C ILE A 9 -8.56 18.24 7.73
N SER A 10 -9.37 17.33 7.20
CA SER A 10 -10.47 16.70 7.94
C SER A 10 -10.00 15.40 8.58
N LEU A 11 -10.34 15.18 9.85
CA LEU A 11 -10.00 13.96 10.57
C LEU A 11 -11.21 13.01 10.59
N ILE A 12 -11.05 11.81 10.02
CA ILE A 12 -12.09 10.79 9.98
C ILE A 12 -11.70 9.61 10.87
N PRO A 13 -12.57 9.13 11.77
CA PRO A 13 -12.32 7.92 12.56
C PRO A 13 -12.02 6.70 11.67
N LYS A 14 -11.02 5.89 12.06
CA LYS A 14 -10.67 4.64 11.37
C LYS A 14 -11.59 3.47 11.75
N GLY A 15 -12.35 3.59 12.83
CA GLY A 15 -13.29 2.60 13.35
C GLY A 15 -14.24 3.24 14.37
N ASP A 16 -15.07 2.42 15.02
CA ASP A 16 -16.24 2.89 15.78
C ASP A 16 -15.90 3.77 16.99
N ASN A 17 -14.71 3.63 17.58
CA ASN A 17 -14.32 4.34 18.80
C ASN A 17 -13.02 5.14 18.63
N GLY A 18 -13.04 6.17 17.79
CA GLY A 18 -11.89 7.05 17.55
C GLY A 18 -11.68 8.08 18.67
N THR A 19 -11.12 7.65 19.82
CA THR A 19 -10.86 8.54 20.97
C THR A 19 -9.48 9.20 20.95
N HIS A 20 -8.50 8.61 20.25
CA HIS A 20 -7.15 9.16 20.14
C HIS A 20 -6.82 9.61 18.71
N LEU A 21 -5.93 10.61 18.58
CA LEU A 21 -5.49 11.14 17.28
C LEU A 21 -4.92 10.07 16.33
N LYS A 22 -4.28 9.03 16.89
CA LYS A 22 -3.76 7.87 16.13
C LYS A 22 -4.86 7.05 15.44
N ASP A 23 -6.08 7.11 15.96
CA ASP A 23 -7.26 6.40 15.48
C ASP A 23 -8.04 7.21 14.44
N LEU A 24 -7.59 8.44 14.17
CA LEU A 24 -8.12 9.30 13.13
C LEU A 24 -7.23 9.21 11.87
N ARG A 25 -7.86 9.33 10.71
CA ARG A 25 -7.21 9.39 9.41
C ARG A 25 -7.34 10.82 8.87
N PRO A 26 -6.23 11.50 8.54
CA PRO A 26 -6.30 12.80 7.90
C PRO A 26 -6.76 12.64 6.44
N MET A 27 -7.66 13.51 6.03
CA MET A 27 -8.16 13.67 4.66
C MET A 27 -7.91 15.10 4.24
N CYS A 28 -7.38 15.28 3.03
CA CYS A 28 -7.12 16.58 2.42
C CYS A 28 -8.28 17.05 1.51
N ASN A 29 -8.17 18.30 1.06
CA ASN A 29 -9.05 18.94 0.08
C ASN A 29 -9.36 18.04 -1.12
N VAL A 30 -10.61 18.14 -1.61
CA VAL A 30 -11.05 17.46 -2.83
C VAL A 30 -10.19 17.86 -4.03
N SER A 31 -9.86 19.15 -4.19
CA SER A 31 -9.00 19.63 -5.26
C SER A 31 -7.62 18.96 -5.24
N TYR A 32 -7.00 18.81 -4.06
CA TYR A 32 -5.72 18.12 -3.91
C TYR A 32 -5.84 16.63 -4.24
N LYS A 33 -6.94 15.98 -3.85
CA LYS A 33 -7.24 14.58 -4.22
C LYS A 33 -7.42 14.40 -5.73
N ILE A 34 -8.06 15.35 -6.42
CA ILE A 34 -8.22 15.30 -7.88
C ILE A 34 -6.87 15.39 -8.57
N ILE A 35 -6.04 16.37 -8.20
CA ILE A 35 -4.71 16.55 -8.80
C ILE A 35 -3.85 15.31 -8.57
N THR A 36 -3.79 14.80 -7.33
CA THR A 36 -3.02 13.58 -7.01
C THR A 36 -3.56 12.34 -7.73
N LYS A 37 -4.87 12.22 -7.93
CA LYS A 37 -5.49 11.15 -8.74
C LYS A 37 -5.05 11.20 -10.20
N ILE A 38 -5.02 12.40 -10.80
CA ILE A 38 -4.55 12.61 -12.18
C ILE A 38 -3.08 12.21 -12.29
N LEU A 39 -2.23 12.69 -11.37
CA LEU A 39 -0.80 12.32 -11.34
C LEU A 39 -0.60 10.80 -11.22
N ALA A 40 -1.32 10.15 -10.29
CA ALA A 40 -1.26 8.70 -10.12
C ALA A 40 -1.69 7.94 -11.39
N HIS A 41 -2.71 8.44 -12.10
CA HIS A 41 -3.15 7.85 -13.36
C HIS A 41 -2.05 7.93 -14.43
N HIS A 42 -1.35 9.06 -14.54
CA HIS A 42 -0.23 9.21 -15.48
C HIS A 42 1.00 8.39 -15.11
N LEU A 43 1.26 8.18 -13.81
CA LEU A 43 2.39 7.38 -13.35
C LEU A 43 2.15 5.87 -13.43
N ARG A 44 0.89 5.42 -13.46
CA ARG A 44 0.53 3.99 -13.48
C ARG A 44 1.26 3.17 -14.56
N PRO A 45 1.34 3.57 -15.84
CA PRO A 45 2.04 2.79 -16.87
C PRO A 45 3.56 2.68 -16.62
N LEU A 46 4.15 3.63 -15.91
CA LEU A 46 5.57 3.58 -15.53
C LEU A 46 5.78 2.63 -14.35
N MET A 47 4.84 2.60 -13.39
CA MET A 47 4.89 1.67 -12.26
C MET A 47 4.90 0.21 -12.71
N GLU A 48 4.16 -0.14 -13.76
CA GLU A 48 4.17 -1.49 -14.35
C GLU A 48 5.57 -1.94 -14.82
N LYS A 49 6.46 -1.01 -15.16
CA LYS A 49 7.84 -1.29 -15.58
C LYS A 49 8.84 -1.25 -14.42
N LEU A 50 8.54 -0.51 -13.36
CA LEU A 50 9.45 -0.26 -12.24
C LEU A 50 9.26 -1.23 -11.07
N VAL A 51 8.07 -1.82 -10.97
CA VAL A 51 7.67 -2.71 -9.88
C VAL A 51 7.88 -4.17 -10.30
N GLY A 52 8.45 -4.97 -9.41
CA GLY A 52 8.73 -6.39 -9.66
C GLY A 52 7.45 -7.24 -9.75
N SER A 53 7.52 -8.38 -10.44
CA SER A 53 6.38 -9.29 -10.65
C SER A 53 5.72 -9.79 -9.35
N CYS A 54 6.49 -9.92 -8.26
CA CYS A 54 5.99 -10.34 -6.95
C CYS A 54 5.38 -9.19 -6.10
N GLN A 55 5.43 -7.94 -6.58
CA GLN A 55 4.84 -6.79 -5.89
C GLN A 55 3.41 -6.58 -6.40
N ALA A 56 2.48 -7.27 -5.74
CA ALA A 56 1.12 -7.43 -6.24
C ALA A 56 0.09 -6.44 -5.65
N ASN A 57 0.54 -5.42 -4.90
CA ASN A 57 -0.34 -4.35 -4.42
C ASN A 57 -0.16 -3.10 -5.29
N TYR A 58 -1.27 -2.45 -5.64
CA TYR A 58 -1.36 -1.13 -6.30
C TYR A 58 -1.18 -1.04 -7.83
N ILE A 59 -0.96 -2.16 -8.53
CA ILE A 59 -1.02 -2.21 -10.01
C ILE A 59 -2.38 -2.74 -10.46
N SER A 60 -2.97 -2.10 -11.47
CA SER A 60 -4.32 -2.38 -12.00
C SER A 60 -4.64 -3.85 -12.23
N ASN A 61 -3.63 -4.59 -12.68
CA ASN A 61 -3.80 -5.93 -13.24
C ASN A 61 -3.30 -7.03 -12.30
N ASN A 62 -2.73 -6.68 -11.14
CA ASN A 62 -2.30 -7.65 -10.12
C ASN A 62 -3.36 -7.64 -9.02
N GLN A 63 -4.31 -8.55 -9.12
CA GLN A 63 -5.43 -8.60 -8.21
C GLN A 63 -4.94 -9.19 -6.87
N ASN A 64 -5.40 -8.66 -5.73
CA ASN A 64 -5.04 -9.14 -4.39
C ASN A 64 -5.14 -10.67 -4.20
N ARG A 65 -5.94 -11.35 -5.04
CA ARG A 65 -6.07 -12.81 -5.07
C ARG A 65 -4.79 -13.51 -5.50
N ASP A 66 -4.09 -12.97 -6.49
CA ASP A 66 -2.87 -13.54 -7.04
C ASP A 66 -1.75 -13.51 -6.00
N THR A 67 -1.67 -12.44 -5.21
CA THR A 67 -0.75 -12.33 -4.06
C THR A 67 -0.99 -13.43 -3.02
N ILE A 68 -2.26 -13.70 -2.69
CA ILE A 68 -2.61 -14.71 -1.69
C ILE A 68 -2.26 -16.11 -2.20
N ILE A 69 -2.51 -16.38 -3.48
CA ILE A 69 -2.16 -17.65 -4.12
C ILE A 69 -0.64 -17.84 -4.12
N LEU A 70 0.11 -16.83 -4.56
CA LEU A 70 1.58 -16.86 -4.56
C LEU A 70 2.15 -17.15 -3.16
N VAL A 71 1.66 -16.46 -2.13
CA VAL A 71 2.09 -16.69 -0.74
C VAL A 71 1.77 -18.12 -0.30
N LYS A 72 0.58 -18.65 -0.63
CA LYS A 72 0.21 -20.03 -0.31
C LYS A 72 1.12 -21.04 -1.00
N GLU A 73 1.46 -20.82 -2.28
CA GLU A 73 2.37 -21.68 -3.04
C GLU A 73 3.78 -21.68 -2.46
N VAL A 74 4.29 -20.51 -2.04
CA VAL A 74 5.58 -20.39 -1.35
C VAL A 74 5.58 -21.22 -0.07
N PHE A 75 4.57 -21.06 0.80
CA PHE A 75 4.47 -21.83 2.04
C PHE A 75 4.29 -23.33 1.80
N HIS A 76 3.51 -23.71 0.79
CA HIS A 76 3.31 -25.10 0.40
C HIS A 76 4.64 -25.73 -0.04
N THR A 77 5.38 -25.03 -0.89
CA THR A 77 6.69 -25.47 -1.39
C THR A 77 7.68 -25.61 -0.25
N MET A 78 7.78 -24.62 0.64
CA MET A 78 8.62 -24.69 1.83
C MET A 78 8.30 -25.90 2.72
N ARG A 79 7.02 -26.24 2.88
CA ARG A 79 6.57 -27.39 3.69
C ARG A 79 6.94 -28.74 3.07
N ASN A 80 6.88 -28.83 1.74
CA ASN A 80 7.04 -30.10 1.02
C ASN A 80 8.46 -30.36 0.53
N THR A 81 9.32 -29.34 0.49
CA THR A 81 10.71 -29.48 0.09
C THR A 81 11.52 -30.13 1.19
N LYS A 82 11.99 -31.36 0.97
CA LYS A 82 12.91 -32.06 1.88
C LYS A 82 14.35 -31.84 1.40
N GLY A 83 15.15 -31.13 2.19
CA GLY A 83 16.56 -30.86 1.89
C GLY A 83 17.35 -30.62 3.17
N PHE A 84 18.68 -30.57 3.06
CA PHE A 84 19.59 -30.36 4.19
C PHE A 84 19.48 -28.94 4.80
N LEU A 85 19.00 -27.98 4.00
CA LEU A 85 18.78 -26.59 4.41
C LEU A 85 17.32 -26.38 4.81
N SER A 86 17.10 -25.76 5.98
CA SER A 86 15.78 -25.35 6.46
C SER A 86 15.35 -24.04 5.79
N TRP A 87 14.07 -23.92 5.49
CA TRP A 87 13.49 -22.71 4.89
C TRP A 87 12.96 -21.77 5.98
N MET A 88 13.13 -20.46 5.81
CA MET A 88 12.62 -19.41 6.71
C MET A 88 11.84 -18.36 5.93
N THR A 89 10.67 -17.98 6.45
CA THR A 89 9.91 -16.82 5.94
C THR A 89 10.08 -15.63 6.88
N ILE A 90 10.31 -14.45 6.32
CA ILE A 90 10.39 -13.20 7.06
C ILE A 90 9.21 -12.32 6.65
N LYS A 91 8.38 -11.94 7.64
CA LYS A 91 7.32 -10.96 7.45
C LYS A 91 7.82 -9.60 7.95
N ILE A 92 7.90 -8.64 7.04
CA ILE A 92 8.31 -7.26 7.35
C ILE A 92 7.07 -6.37 7.23
N ASP A 93 6.80 -5.57 8.26
CA ASP A 93 5.74 -4.55 8.27
C ASP A 93 6.33 -3.17 8.57
N LEU A 94 5.94 -2.17 7.79
CA LEU A 94 6.51 -0.82 7.85
C LEU A 94 5.54 0.12 8.56
N LYS A 95 5.91 0.55 9.77
CA LYS A 95 5.12 1.54 10.52
C LYS A 95 5.18 2.90 9.83
N LYS A 96 4.01 3.41 9.42
CA LYS A 96 3.85 4.73 8.79
C LYS A 96 4.82 4.93 7.62
N ALA A 97 4.84 3.96 6.70
CA ALA A 97 5.80 3.91 5.59
C ALA A 97 5.92 5.24 4.81
N TYR A 98 4.79 5.89 4.54
CA TYR A 98 4.76 7.16 3.79
C TYR A 98 5.28 8.37 4.59
N ASP A 99 5.19 8.34 5.93
CA ASP A 99 5.69 9.43 6.79
C ASP A 99 7.23 9.40 6.91
N ARG A 100 7.88 8.32 6.43
CA ARG A 100 9.30 8.03 6.62
C ARG A 100 10.12 8.08 5.33
N LEU A 101 9.53 8.53 4.23
CA LEU A 101 10.25 8.74 2.98
C LEU A 101 11.15 9.98 3.13
N SER A 102 12.42 9.83 2.76
CA SER A 102 13.43 10.90 2.74
C SER A 102 13.86 11.21 1.31
#